data_AF-A0A101GLW2-F1
#
_entry.id   AF-A0A101GLW2-F1
#
_cell.length_a   1.000
_cell.length_b   1.000
_cell.length_c   1.000
_cell.angle_alpha   90.00
_cell.angle_beta   90.00
_cell.angle_gamma   90.00
#
_symmetry.space_group_name_H-M   'P 1'
#
loop_
_entity.id
_entity.type
_entity.pdbx_description
1 polymer ?
#
loop_
_entity_poly.entity_id
_entity_poly.type
_entity_poly.pdbx_seq_one_letter_code
_entity_poly.pdbx_strand_id
1 'polypeptide(L)'
;MEHTTSGRTRSPDRMDLLAEIATFTQEYGDILARYHTYTMDDLNRIEQECWRLHNEACSRGACGSFGVLVELEYLIGRAKEMKAKRSPG
;
A
#
# COMPACT_ATOMS: atom_id res chain seq x y z
N MET A 1 20.54 -22.98 20.29
CA MET A 1 19.28 -22.29 19.94
C MET A 1 19.18 -21.08 20.85
N GLU A 2 19.67 -19.94 20.39
CA GLU A 2 19.77 -18.73 21.20
C GLU A 2 18.54 -17.85 20.94
N HIS A 3 17.68 -17.76 21.95
CA HIS A 3 16.62 -16.78 22.04
C HIS A 3 17.13 -15.64 22.91
N THR A 4 17.49 -14.51 22.31
CA THR A 4 17.67 -13.24 23.03
C THR A 4 16.97 -12.13 22.26
N THR A 5 15.74 -11.87 22.71
CA THR A 5 15.04 -10.59 22.76
C THR A 5 15.34 -9.59 21.65
N SER A 6 14.43 -9.61 20.68
CA SER A 6 14.06 -8.54 19.76
C SER A 6 14.18 -7.15 20.42
N GLY A 7 15.26 -6.44 20.11
CA GLY A 7 15.34 -4.99 20.25
C GLY A 7 14.33 -4.37 19.30
N ARG A 8 13.08 -4.26 19.75
CA ARG A 8 12.03 -3.53 19.03
C ARG A 8 12.32 -2.05 19.19
N THR A 9 13.29 -1.54 18.44
CA THR A 9 13.39 -0.11 18.17
C THR A 9 12.04 0.27 17.55
N ARG A 10 11.24 1.05 18.28
CA ARG A 10 10.23 1.91 17.66
C ARG A 10 11.03 2.95 16.89
N SER A 11 11.62 2.55 15.76
CA SER A 11 12.41 3.45 14.92
C SER A 11 11.45 4.51 14.38
N PRO A 12 11.81 5.80 14.43
CA PRO A 12 11.07 6.86 13.74
C PRO A 12 10.79 6.48 12.28
N ASP A 13 11.75 5.82 11.62
CA ASP A 13 11.64 5.28 10.26
C ASP A 13 10.47 4.30 10.03
N ARG A 14 9.97 3.63 11.07
CA ARG A 14 8.80 2.76 10.97
C ARG A 14 7.51 3.55 11.05
N MET A 15 7.44 4.56 11.92
CA MET A 15 6.24 5.38 12.06
C MET A 15 6.10 6.34 10.88
N ASP A 16 7.21 6.84 10.34
CA ASP A 16 7.25 7.63 9.11
C ASP A 16 6.74 6.82 7.91
N LEU A 17 7.17 5.56 7.77
CA LEU A 17 6.66 4.66 6.72
C LEU A 17 5.15 4.40 6.88
N LEU A 18 4.66 4.19 8.10
CA LEU A 18 3.22 4.00 8.32
C LEU A 18 2.43 5.27 7.98
N ALA A 19 2.98 6.46 8.25
CA ALA A 19 2.36 7.74 7.90
C ALA A 19 2.40 8.00 6.38
N GLU A 20 3.48 7.63 5.69
CA GLU A 20 3.58 7.64 4.23
C GLU A 20 2.50 6.76 3.61
N ILE A 21 2.34 5.52 4.12
CA ILE A 21 1.32 4.61 3.63
C ILE A 21 -0.08 5.16 3.88
N ALA A 22 -0.37 5.68 5.08
CA ALA A 22 -1.69 6.26 5.39
C ALA A 22 -2.02 7.47 4.51
N THR A 23 -1.03 8.32 4.23
CA THR A 23 -1.20 9.48 3.34
C THR A 23 -1.47 9.01 1.90
N PHE A 24 -0.68 8.05 1.43
CA PHE A 24 -0.85 7.45 0.11
C PHE A 24 -2.23 6.79 -0.03
N THR A 25 -2.65 6.01 0.96
CA THR A 25 -3.92 5.28 0.89
C THR A 25 -5.12 6.22 0.94
N GLN A 26 -5.03 7.29 1.73
CA GLN A 26 -6.03 8.34 1.77
C GLN A 26 -6.13 9.07 0.42
N GLU A 27 -5.00 9.51 -0.13
CA GLU A 27 -4.97 10.23 -1.42
C GLU A 27 -5.55 9.37 -2.54
N TYR A 28 -5.01 8.16 -2.75
CA TYR A 28 -5.44 7.32 -3.87
C TYR A 28 -6.78 6.62 -3.61
N GLY A 29 -7.15 6.36 -2.36
CA GLY A 29 -8.48 5.82 -2.03
C GLY A 29 -9.58 6.81 -2.36
N ASP A 30 -9.41 8.08 -1.99
CA ASP A 30 -10.35 9.14 -2.32
C ASP A 30 -10.39 9.43 -3.82
N ILE A 31 -9.23 9.48 -4.50
CA ILE A 31 -9.20 9.79 -5.92
C ILE A 31 -9.74 8.61 -6.75
N LEU A 32 -9.44 7.34 -6.42
CA LEU A 32 -10.05 6.16 -7.08
C LEU A 32 -11.57 6.08 -6.83
N ALA A 33 -12.05 6.55 -5.68
CA ALA A 33 -13.47 6.61 -5.38
C ALA A 33 -14.20 7.72 -6.13
N ARG A 34 -13.55 8.87 -6.36
CA ARG A 34 -14.18 10.09 -6.94
C ARG A 34 -13.95 10.27 -8.44
N TYR A 35 -12.81 9.83 -8.99
CA TYR A 35 -12.41 10.10 -10.37
C TYR A 35 -12.30 8.81 -11.18
N HIS A 36 -13.16 8.69 -12.19
CA HIS A 36 -13.10 7.58 -13.16
C HIS A 36 -12.05 7.78 -14.25
N THR A 37 -11.21 8.83 -14.17
CA THR A 37 -10.37 9.33 -15.28
C THR A 37 -8.94 8.83 -15.28
N TYR A 38 -8.61 7.82 -14.48
CA TYR A 38 -7.26 7.25 -14.50
C TYR A 38 -6.96 6.49 -15.78
N THR A 39 -5.81 6.77 -16.38
CA THR A 39 -5.30 6.00 -17.51
C THR A 39 -4.81 4.62 -17.06
N MET A 40 -4.60 3.70 -18.00
CA MET A 40 -3.99 2.41 -17.67
C MET A 40 -2.59 2.56 -17.06
N ASP A 41 -1.85 3.59 -17.45
CA ASP A 41 -0.53 3.90 -16.90
C ASP A 41 -0.62 4.34 -15.44
N ASP A 42 -1.56 5.25 -15.12
CA ASP A 42 -1.80 5.68 -13.74
C ASP A 42 -2.17 4.51 -12.83
N LEU A 43 -3.05 3.61 -13.30
CA LEU A 43 -3.48 2.44 -12.54
C LEU A 43 -2.32 1.45 -12.32
N ASN A 44 -1.42 1.29 -13.30
CA ASN A 44 -0.22 0.46 -13.15
C ASN A 44 0.78 1.09 -12.17
N ARG A 45 0.97 2.40 -12.22
CA ARG A 45 1.84 3.12 -11.29
C ARG A 45 1.34 3.00 -9.85
N ILE A 46 0.03 3.15 -9.62
CA ILE A 46 -0.59 2.98 -8.30
C ILE A 46 -0.37 1.55 -7.79
N GLU A 47 -0.59 0.52 -8.63
CA GLU A 47 -0.35 -0.87 -8.22
C GLU A 47 1.11 -1.13 -7.87
N GLN A 48 2.06 -0.67 -8.69
CA GLN A 48 3.49 -0.83 -8.41
C GLN A 48 3.91 -0.17 -7.10
N GLU A 49 3.39 1.03 -6.83
CA GLU A 49 3.70 1.76 -5.61
C GLU A 49 3.11 1.09 -4.37
N CYS A 50 1.91 0.52 -4.47
CA CYS A 50 1.33 -0.30 -3.41
C CYS A 50 2.23 -1.51 -3.08
N TRP A 51 2.75 -2.20 -4.11
CA TRP A 51 3.67 -3.33 -3.91
C TRP A 51 5.02 -2.90 -3.30
N ARG A 52 5.56 -1.74 -3.72
CA ARG A 52 6.78 -1.17 -3.12
C ARG A 52 6.59 -0.91 -1.64
N LEU A 53 5.50 -0.21 -1.27
CA LEU A 53 5.16 0.12 0.10
C LEU A 53 4.89 -1.12 0.96
N HIS A 54 4.19 -2.12 0.41
CA HIS A 54 3.97 -3.40 1.06
C HIS A 54 5.30 -4.12 1.38
N ASN A 55 6.19 -4.22 0.40
CA ASN A 55 7.49 -4.88 0.58
C ASN A 55 8.37 -4.16 1.59
N GLU A 56 8.37 -2.82 1.59
CA GLU A 56 9.09 -2.02 2.57
C GLU A 56 8.48 -2.15 3.98
N ALA A 57 7.15 -2.22 4.09
CA ALA A 57 6.49 -2.49 5.37
C ALA A 57 6.85 -3.89 5.89
N CYS A 58 6.89 -4.91 5.02
CA CYS A 58 7.33 -6.26 5.36
C CYS A 58 8.80 -6.28 5.82
N SER A 59 9.71 -5.66 5.07
CA SER A 59 11.15 -5.66 5.39
C SER A 59 11.44 -5.00 6.73
N ARG A 60 10.65 -3.99 7.12
CA ARG A 60 10.75 -3.29 8.39
C ARG A 60 9.90 -3.88 9.53
N GLY A 61 9.29 -5.06 9.31
CA GLY A 61 8.48 -5.76 10.32
C GLY A 61 7.16 -5.05 10.67
N ALA A 62 6.68 -4.18 9.78
CA ALA A 62 5.45 -3.43 9.90
C ALA A 62 4.25 -4.08 9.19
N CYS A 63 4.46 -5.16 8.42
CA CYS A 63 3.38 -5.92 7.77
C CYS A 63 2.33 -6.47 8.74
N GLY A 64 2.68 -6.77 9.98
CA GLY A 64 1.70 -7.15 11.01
C GLY A 64 0.94 -5.96 11.65
N SER A 65 1.19 -4.72 11.21
CA SER A 65 0.50 -3.54 11.76
C SER A 65 -0.93 -3.47 11.21
N PHE A 66 -1.90 -3.59 12.11
CA PHE A 66 -3.32 -3.63 11.78
C PHE A 66 -3.72 -2.40 10.94
N GLY A 67 -4.37 -2.64 9.79
CA GLY A 67 -4.93 -1.60 8.92
C GLY A 67 -4.09 -1.25 7.69
N VAL A 68 -2.77 -1.12 7.83
CA VAL A 68 -1.90 -0.61 6.75
C VAL A 68 -1.82 -1.55 5.55
N LEU A 69 -1.70 -2.86 5.78
CA LEU A 69 -1.74 -3.85 4.69
C LEU A 69 -3.11 -3.90 4.01
N VAL A 70 -4.18 -3.81 4.80
CA VAL A 70 -5.56 -3.93 4.30
C VAL A 70 -5.90 -2.77 3.36
N GLU A 71 -5.45 -1.57 3.65
CA GLU A 71 -5.67 -0.39 2.79
C GLU A 71 -4.89 -0.49 1.47
N LEU A 72 -3.64 -0.97 1.50
CA LEU A 72 -2.86 -1.22 0.28
C LEU A 72 -3.49 -2.32 -0.58
N GLU A 73 -3.93 -3.42 0.03
CA GLU A 73 -4.63 -4.51 -0.65
C GLU A 73 -5.94 -4.03 -1.29
N TYR A 74 -6.68 -3.17 -0.61
CA TYR A 74 -7.89 -2.54 -1.15
C TYR A 74 -7.59 -1.71 -2.41
N LEU A 75 -6.54 -0.88 -2.40
CA LEU A 75 -6.15 -0.07 -3.57
C LEU A 75 -5.69 -0.95 -4.74
N ILE A 76 -4.91 -2.00 -4.47
CA ILE A 76 -4.51 -2.98 -5.49
C ILE A 76 -5.76 -3.62 -6.12
N GLY A 77 -6.72 -4.05 -5.30
CA GLY A 77 -7.98 -4.62 -5.77
C GLY A 77 -8.75 -3.65 -6.66
N ARG A 78 -8.92 -2.40 -6.22
CA ARG A 78 -9.63 -1.37 -6.99
C ARG A 78 -8.93 -1.01 -8.29
N ALA A 79 -7.60 -0.90 -8.28
CA ALA A 79 -6.83 -0.67 -9.49
C ALA A 79 -7.03 -1.82 -10.50
N LYS A 80 -6.98 -3.08 -10.05
CA LYS A 80 -7.25 -4.25 -10.90
C LYS A 80 -8.66 -4.26 -11.48
N GLU A 81 -9.68 -3.95 -10.68
CA GLU A 81 -11.07 -3.84 -11.15
C GLU A 81 -11.23 -2.76 -12.22
N MET A 82 -10.62 -1.59 -12.02
CA MET A 82 -10.70 -0.48 -12.97
C MET A 82 -9.98 -0.79 -14.28
N LYS A 83 -8.84 -1.50 -14.22
CA LYS A 83 -8.16 -2.01 -15.42
C LYS A 83 -9.01 -3.02 -16.17
N ALA A 84 -9.63 -3.97 -15.46
CA ALA A 84 -10.51 -4.98 -16.07
C ALA A 84 -11.72 -4.35 -16.77
N LYS A 85 -12.27 -3.24 -16.26
CA LYS A 85 -13.36 -2.50 -16.92
C LYS A 85 -12.91 -1.75 -18.17
N ARG A 86 -11.62 -1.43 -18.30
CA ARG A 86 -11.05 -0.62 -19.39
C ARG A 86 -10.48 -1.45 -20.53
N SER A 87 -10.07 -2.68 -20.27
CA SER A 87 -9.77 -3.65 -21.32
C SER A 87 -11.07 -4.38 -21.68
N PRO A 88 -11.77 -4.04 -22.78
CA PRO A 88 -12.78 -4.93 -23.31
C PRO A 88 -12.09 -6.24 -23.68
N GLY A 89 -12.61 -7.36 -23.16
CA GLY A 89 -12.25 -8.68 -23.66
C GLY A 89 -12.59 -8.83 -25.13
#